data_AF-A0A918Z2E8-F1
#
_entry.id   AF-A0A918Z2E8-F1
#
_cell.length_a   1.000
_cell.length_b   1.000
_cell.length_c   1.000
_cell.angle_alpha   90.00
_cell.angle_beta   90.00
_cell.angle_gamma   90.00
#
_symmetry.space_group_name_H-M   'P 1'
#
loop_
_entity.id
_entity.type
_entity.pdbx_description
1 polymer ?
#
loop_
_entity_poly.entity_id
_entity_poly.type
_entity_poly.pdbx_seq_one_letter_code
_entity_poly.pdbx_strand_id
1 'polypeptide(L)'
;MDARSPPPDHVPTFWVYIIQCADGSYYTGHTDDLDLRLAQHQQGAFADCHTFSRRPVRLVYSQAFDNRDAAVRAERRIKGWRREKKEALIAGRFDLLRALTRSRAGGPGASGEVPAGGRLADEQWMRRALALAERAEREGHEVPVGAVVVAPDGTPVGEGWNRNIAEHDPSAHAEIVAMREAGRRLGNHRLVGCTLYVTLEPCAMCAMAMIHARIARVVFGAFDAKTGAAGSVFDLLADPRHNHRVEIRGGVLAEEAGRCLTNYFRRKRGKPLL
;
A
#
# COMPACT_ATOMS: atom_id res chain seq x y z
N MET A 1 32.94 37.38 24.26
CA MET A 1 31.65 37.97 24.66
C MET A 1 31.13 38.72 23.44
N ASP A 2 30.13 38.30 22.67
CA ASP A 2 29.25 37.15 22.72
C ASP A 2 28.77 36.94 21.27
N ALA A 3 29.24 35.88 20.61
CA ALA A 3 28.78 35.51 19.27
C ALA A 3 27.52 34.67 19.46
N ARG A 4 26.37 35.27 19.19
CA ARG A 4 25.05 34.66 19.28
C ARG A 4 25.07 33.32 18.55
N SER A 5 24.81 32.24 19.28
CA SER A 5 24.55 30.91 18.71
C SER A 5 23.48 31.03 17.63
N PRO A 6 23.64 30.35 16.47
CA PRO A 6 22.58 30.30 15.47
C PRO A 6 21.36 29.61 16.10
N PRO A 7 20.12 30.08 15.81
CA PRO A 7 18.92 29.41 16.28
C PRO A 7 18.88 27.98 15.71
N PRO A 8 18.26 27.02 16.42
CA PRO A 8 18.29 25.62 16.03
C PRO A 8 17.71 25.45 14.63
N ASP A 9 18.36 24.60 13.84
CA ASP A 9 17.99 24.23 12.48
C ASP A 9 16.50 23.89 12.41
N HIS A 10 15.68 24.87 12.02
CA HIS A 10 14.26 24.66 11.82
C HIS A 10 14.15 23.82 10.55
N VAL A 11 14.06 22.50 10.72
CA VAL A 11 13.76 21.61 9.60
C VAL A 11 12.45 22.14 8.97
N PRO A 12 12.47 22.54 7.69
CA PRO A 12 11.28 23.10 7.08
C PRO A 12 10.18 22.04 7.09
N THR A 13 9.10 22.31 7.82
CA THR A 13 7.96 21.42 7.93
C THR A 13 6.97 21.80 6.86
N PHE A 14 6.66 20.88 5.95
CA PHE A 14 5.70 21.11 4.89
C PHE A 14 4.35 20.55 5.30
N TRP A 15 3.29 21.31 5.06
CA TRP A 15 1.95 20.98 5.48
C TRP A 15 1.08 20.69 4.27
N VAL A 16 0.20 19.71 4.40
CA VAL A 16 -1.01 19.60 3.59
C VAL A 16 -2.20 19.90 4.47
N TYR A 17 -3.14 20.68 3.96
CA TYR A 17 -4.31 21.09 4.72
C TYR A 17 -5.59 21.01 3.89
N ILE A 18 -6.71 20.83 4.59
CA ILE A 18 -8.06 20.98 4.04
C ILE A 18 -8.77 22.09 4.80
N ILE A 19 -9.32 23.01 4.04
CA ILE A 19 -10.16 24.10 4.54
C ILE A 19 -11.59 23.89 4.05
N GLN A 20 -12.55 24.07 4.94
CA GLN A 20 -13.96 24.14 4.62
C GLN A 20 -14.37 25.60 4.41
N CYS A 21 -15.00 25.90 3.28
CA CYS A 21 -15.54 27.22 2.96
C CYS A 21 -16.97 27.38 3.50
N ALA A 22 -17.49 28.61 3.49
CA ALA A 22 -18.84 28.92 4.00
C ALA A 22 -19.97 28.20 3.24
N ASP A 23 -19.78 27.92 1.95
CA ASP A 23 -20.70 27.14 1.11
C ASP A 23 -20.60 25.61 1.34
N GLY A 24 -19.76 25.19 2.30
CA GLY A 24 -19.52 23.79 2.61
C GLY A 24 -18.60 23.08 1.62
N SER A 25 -17.98 23.79 0.67
CA SER A 25 -16.96 23.22 -0.23
C SER A 25 -15.61 23.03 0.47
N TYR A 26 -14.77 22.13 -0.06
CA TYR A 26 -13.45 21.84 0.48
C TYR A 26 -12.34 22.31 -0.46
N TYR A 27 -11.44 23.13 0.06
CA TYR A 27 -10.19 23.49 -0.57
C TYR A 27 -9.04 22.67 0.03
N THR A 28 -8.16 22.14 -0.82
CA THR A 28 -6.97 21.40 -0.39
C THR A 28 -5.73 22.12 -0.91
N GLY A 29 -4.77 22.38 -0.03
CA GLY A 29 -3.52 23.07 -0.37
C GLY A 29 -2.32 22.44 0.33
N HIS A 30 -1.13 22.87 -0.09
CA HIS A 30 0.10 22.67 0.66
C HIS A 30 0.79 24.02 0.94
N THR A 31 1.63 24.08 1.97
CA THR A 31 2.40 25.27 2.38
C THR A 31 3.56 24.85 3.29
N ASP A 32 4.60 25.66 3.40
CA ASP A 32 5.66 25.55 4.41
C ASP A 32 5.32 26.33 5.70
N ASP A 33 4.38 27.27 5.63
CA ASP A 33 3.83 27.99 6.77
C ASP A 33 2.29 27.89 6.76
N LEU A 34 1.74 27.08 7.68
CA LEU A 34 0.30 26.80 7.76
C LEU A 34 -0.49 27.98 8.33
N ASP A 35 0.05 28.64 9.36
CA ASP A 35 -0.63 29.70 10.08
C ASP A 35 -0.74 30.96 9.22
N LEU A 36 0.37 31.35 8.58
CA LEU A 36 0.38 32.46 7.62
C LEU A 36 -0.59 32.18 6.47
N ARG A 37 -0.59 30.96 5.94
CA ARG A 37 -1.45 30.60 4.81
C ARG A 37 -2.93 30.61 5.18
N LEU A 38 -3.29 30.16 6.37
CA LEU A 38 -4.67 30.21 6.86
C LEU A 38 -5.14 31.65 7.06
N ALA A 39 -4.29 32.52 7.61
CA ALA A 39 -4.58 33.94 7.76
C ALA A 39 -4.83 34.62 6.39
N GLN A 40 -4.01 34.32 5.38
CA GLN A 40 -4.20 34.81 4.01
C GLN A 40 -5.56 34.37 3.41
N HIS A 41 -5.97 33.13 3.65
CA HIS A 41 -7.28 32.63 3.20
C HIS A 41 -8.43 33.36 3.92
N GLN A 42 -8.31 33.61 5.22
CA GLN A 42 -9.34 34.30 6.00
C GLN A 42 -9.51 35.77 5.58
N GLN A 43 -8.41 36.45 5.27
CA GLN A 43 -8.40 37.84 4.82
C GLN A 43 -8.79 37.99 3.35
N GLY A 44 -8.79 36.90 2.58
CA GLY A 44 -8.97 36.93 1.13
C GLY A 44 -7.83 37.67 0.44
N ALA A 45 -6.59 37.41 0.85
CA ALA A 45 -5.42 38.14 0.35
C ALA A 45 -5.16 37.94 -1.17
N PHE A 46 -5.79 36.95 -1.80
CA PHE A 46 -5.59 36.62 -3.22
C PHE A 46 -6.92 36.49 -3.95
N ALA A 47 -7.24 37.46 -4.80
CA ALA A 47 -8.50 37.53 -5.57
C ALA A 47 -8.73 36.29 -6.45
N ASP A 48 -7.65 35.71 -7.00
CA ASP A 48 -7.71 34.54 -7.89
C ASP A 48 -7.83 33.20 -7.15
N CYS A 49 -7.78 33.22 -5.81
CA CYS A 49 -7.87 32.00 -5.04
C CYS A 49 -9.33 31.55 -4.91
N HIS A 50 -9.57 30.24 -5.08
CA HIS A 50 -10.90 29.62 -4.96
C HIS A 50 -11.66 29.97 -3.67
N THR A 51 -10.91 30.28 -2.60
CA THR A 51 -11.44 30.63 -1.27
C THR A 51 -11.83 32.12 -1.13
N PHE A 52 -11.40 33.00 -2.04
CA PHE A 52 -11.57 34.46 -1.93
C PHE A 52 -13.04 34.89 -1.82
N SER A 53 -13.93 34.31 -2.61
CA SER A 53 -15.37 34.62 -2.58
C SER A 53 -16.18 33.71 -1.66
N ARG A 54 -15.55 32.77 -0.94
CA ARG A 54 -16.23 31.70 -0.18
C ARG A 54 -15.87 31.70 1.31
N ARG A 55 -15.48 32.87 1.82
CA ARG A 55 -15.19 33.12 3.25
C ARG A 55 -16.50 33.22 4.06
N PRO A 56 -16.48 32.98 5.39
CA PRO A 56 -15.33 32.58 6.20
C PRO A 56 -14.88 31.14 5.90
N VAL A 57 -13.62 30.86 6.22
CA VAL A 57 -13.01 29.56 6.02
C VAL A 57 -12.59 28.93 7.34
N ARG A 58 -12.64 27.61 7.44
CA ARG A 58 -12.25 26.86 8.65
C ARG A 58 -11.25 25.77 8.28
N LEU A 59 -10.11 25.72 8.98
CA LEU A 59 -9.20 24.58 8.91
C LEU A 59 -9.89 23.34 9.50
N VAL A 60 -10.01 22.28 8.71
CA VAL A 60 -10.68 21.03 9.12
C VAL A 60 -9.74 19.83 9.12
N TYR A 61 -8.56 19.95 8.50
CA TYR A 61 -7.53 18.92 8.53
C TYR A 61 -6.16 19.53 8.22
N SER A 62 -5.11 19.05 8.89
CA SER A 62 -3.73 19.30 8.52
C SER A 62 -2.84 18.09 8.79
N GLN A 63 -1.78 17.92 8.00
CA GLN A 63 -0.76 16.91 8.19
C GLN A 63 0.62 17.49 7.83
N ALA A 64 1.60 17.28 8.71
CA ALA A 64 3.00 17.66 8.50
C ALA A 64 3.79 16.59 7.73
N PHE A 65 4.80 17.05 6.99
CA PHE A 65 5.74 16.25 6.21
C PHE A 65 7.13 16.86 6.29
N ASP A 66 8.16 16.01 6.31
CA ASP A 66 9.57 16.42 6.44
C ASP A 66 10.16 17.00 5.14
N ASN A 67 9.42 16.90 4.02
CA ASN A 67 9.87 17.44 2.73
C ASN A 67 8.70 17.89 1.83
N ARG A 68 9.00 18.85 0.96
CA ARG A 68 8.03 19.48 0.05
C ARG A 68 7.39 18.47 -0.89
N ASP A 69 8.17 17.55 -1.45
CA ASP A 69 7.67 16.60 -2.44
C ASP A 69 6.63 15.64 -1.85
N ALA A 70 6.81 15.22 -0.59
CA ALA A 70 5.84 14.42 0.13
C ALA A 70 4.53 15.19 0.35
N ALA A 71 4.60 16.45 0.74
CA ALA A 71 3.43 17.32 0.89
C ALA A 71 2.72 17.55 -0.46
N VAL A 72 3.44 17.85 -1.54
CA VAL A 72 2.86 18.03 -2.89
C VAL A 72 2.18 16.74 -3.38
N ARG A 73 2.79 15.57 -3.17
CA ARG A 73 2.16 14.28 -3.53
C ARG A 73 0.89 14.03 -2.72
N ALA A 74 0.91 14.29 -1.41
CA ALA A 74 -0.25 14.14 -0.55
C ALA A 74 -1.38 15.11 -0.93
N GLU A 75 -1.06 16.36 -1.22
CA GLU A 75 -2.01 17.37 -1.73
C GLU A 75 -2.66 16.91 -3.04
N ARG A 76 -1.86 16.52 -4.05
CA ARG A 76 -2.37 16.02 -5.34
C ARG A 76 -3.31 14.83 -5.16
N ARG A 77 -2.94 13.91 -4.26
CA ARG A 77 -3.77 12.74 -3.93
C ARG A 77 -5.10 13.16 -3.33
N ILE A 78 -5.09 14.03 -2.32
CA ILE A 78 -6.31 14.49 -1.62
C ILE A 78 -7.18 15.35 -2.53
N LYS A 79 -6.59 16.22 -3.37
CA LYS A 79 -7.34 17.04 -4.35
C LYS A 79 -8.27 16.19 -5.23
N GLY A 80 -7.78 15.05 -5.71
CA GLY A 80 -8.54 14.10 -6.53
C GLY A 80 -9.55 13.23 -5.79
N TRP A 81 -9.71 13.38 -4.48
CA TRP A 81 -10.69 12.59 -3.71
C TRP A 81 -12.10 13.17 -3.81
N ARG A 82 -13.08 12.27 -3.88
CA ARG A 82 -14.50 12.59 -3.70
C ARG A 82 -14.74 13.16 -2.31
N ARG A 83 -15.84 13.90 -2.16
CA ARG A 83 -16.23 14.57 -0.91
C ARG A 83 -16.29 13.59 0.26
N GLU A 84 -16.90 12.42 0.10
CA GLU A 84 -17.05 11.44 1.20
C GLU A 84 -15.69 10.98 1.75
N LYS A 85 -14.71 10.84 0.87
CA LYS A 85 -13.36 10.40 1.24
C LYS A 85 -12.57 11.50 1.97
N LYS A 86 -12.79 12.76 1.60
CA LYS A 86 -12.24 13.91 2.35
C LYS A 86 -12.89 14.04 3.72
N GLU A 87 -14.21 13.86 3.81
CA GLU A 87 -14.95 13.89 5.08
C GLU A 87 -14.52 12.74 6.02
N ALA A 88 -14.29 11.54 5.49
CA ALA A 88 -13.76 10.42 6.29
C ALA A 88 -12.36 10.72 6.85
N LEU A 89 -11.49 11.38 6.06
CA LEU A 89 -10.17 11.82 6.51
C LEU A 89 -10.26 12.90 7.59
N ILE A 90 -11.10 13.92 7.38
CA ILE A 90 -11.36 15.02 8.32
C ILE A 90 -11.87 14.47 9.67
N ALA A 91 -12.78 13.50 9.63
CA ALA A 91 -13.38 12.90 10.82
C ALA A 91 -12.48 11.85 11.52
N GLY A 92 -11.27 11.58 11.00
CA GLY A 92 -10.38 10.54 11.53
C GLY A 92 -10.95 9.12 11.40
N ARG A 93 -11.98 8.90 10.57
CA ARG A 93 -12.62 7.59 10.36
C ARG A 93 -11.87 6.79 9.30
N PHE A 94 -10.69 6.29 9.69
CA PHE A 94 -9.77 5.59 8.80
C PHE A 94 -10.33 4.26 8.28
N ASP A 95 -11.24 3.63 9.01
CA ASP A 95 -12.03 2.46 8.60
C ASP A 95 -12.89 2.76 7.37
N LEU A 96 -13.64 3.86 7.40
CA LEU A 96 -14.45 4.32 6.26
C LEU A 96 -13.59 4.85 5.13
N LEU A 97 -12.49 5.54 5.44
CA LEU A 97 -11.53 6.01 4.43
C LEU A 97 -10.97 4.83 3.62
N ARG A 98 -10.68 3.71 4.30
CA ARG A 98 -10.25 2.45 3.66
C ARG A 98 -11.37 1.85 2.83
N ALA A 99 -12.60 1.80 3.32
CA ALA A 99 -13.75 1.29 2.56
C ALA A 99 -14.03 2.12 1.28
N LEU A 100 -13.98 3.45 1.37
CA LEU A 100 -14.18 4.37 0.24
C LEU A 100 -12.99 4.41 -0.73
N THR A 101 -11.84 3.86 -0.34
CA THR A 101 -10.72 3.62 -1.28
C THR A 101 -10.99 2.40 -2.16
N ARG A 102 -11.72 1.40 -1.65
CA ARG A 102 -12.12 0.18 -2.39
C ARG A 102 -13.13 0.48 -3.51
N SER A 103 -13.95 1.52 -3.38
CA SER A 103 -14.99 1.88 -4.38
C SER A 103 -14.45 2.53 -5.66
N ARG A 104 -13.12 2.71 -5.78
CA ARG A 104 -12.47 3.22 -7.00
C ARG A 104 -12.23 2.14 -8.08
N ALA A 105 -12.57 0.88 -7.80
CA ALA A 105 -12.49 -0.22 -8.78
C ALA A 105 -13.74 -0.34 -9.70
N GLY A 106 -14.59 0.69 -9.81
CA GLY A 106 -15.79 0.63 -10.66
C GLY A 106 -16.17 1.96 -11.29
N GLY A 107 -15.81 2.16 -12.57
CA GLY A 107 -16.60 2.96 -13.51
C GLY A 107 -17.79 2.13 -14.02
N PRO A 108 -18.86 2.76 -14.54
CA PRO A 108 -20.14 2.10 -14.79
C PRO A 108 -20.01 1.15 -15.99
N GLY A 109 -19.91 -0.15 -15.70
CA GLY A 109 -19.79 -1.17 -16.74
C GLY A 109 -19.24 -2.49 -16.20
N ALA A 110 -19.83 -3.00 -15.12
CA ALA A 110 -19.89 -4.42 -14.77
C ALA A 110 -20.42 -4.55 -13.35
N SER A 111 -21.73 -4.74 -13.21
CA SER A 111 -22.26 -5.62 -12.17
C SER A 111 -21.79 -7.05 -12.48
N GLY A 112 -20.50 -7.29 -12.30
CA GLY A 112 -19.94 -8.62 -12.22
C GLY A 112 -19.85 -8.94 -10.75
N GLU A 113 -20.85 -9.63 -10.20
CA GLU A 113 -20.59 -10.48 -9.04
C GLU A 113 -19.34 -11.28 -9.36
N VAL A 114 -18.27 -11.12 -8.56
CA VAL A 114 -17.16 -12.08 -8.61
C VAL A 114 -17.81 -13.43 -8.29
N PRO A 115 -17.81 -14.40 -9.23
CA PRO A 115 -18.46 -15.68 -9.01
C PRO A 115 -17.97 -16.23 -7.68
N ALA A 116 -18.85 -16.83 -6.88
CA ALA A 116 -18.47 -17.43 -5.60
C ALA A 116 -17.22 -18.36 -5.74
N GLY A 117 -17.01 -18.94 -6.93
CA GLY A 117 -15.82 -19.71 -7.30
C GLY A 117 -14.48 -18.96 -7.22
N GLY A 118 -14.42 -17.64 -7.50
CA GLY A 118 -13.17 -16.87 -7.45
C GLY A 118 -12.70 -16.56 -6.02
N ARG A 119 -13.63 -16.40 -5.07
CA ARG A 119 -13.29 -16.20 -3.64
C ARG A 119 -12.82 -17.48 -2.97
N LEU A 120 -13.50 -18.60 -3.25
CA LEU A 120 -13.13 -19.92 -2.72
C LEU A 120 -11.75 -20.38 -3.23
N ALA A 121 -11.45 -20.12 -4.52
CA ALA A 121 -10.13 -20.41 -5.09
C ALA A 121 -9.02 -19.58 -4.42
N ASP A 122 -9.25 -18.29 -4.16
CA ASP A 122 -8.22 -17.44 -3.53
C ASP A 122 -7.87 -17.89 -2.10
N GLU A 123 -8.87 -18.25 -1.30
CA GLU A 123 -8.63 -18.77 0.05
C GLU A 123 -7.91 -20.11 0.01
N GLN A 124 -8.26 -21.01 -0.91
CA GLN A 124 -7.57 -22.29 -1.08
C GLN A 124 -6.08 -22.09 -1.38
N TRP A 125 -5.74 -21.23 -2.35
CA TRP A 125 -4.34 -20.96 -2.69
C TRP A 125 -3.61 -20.17 -1.61
N MET A 126 -4.30 -19.29 -0.89
CA MET A 126 -3.72 -18.62 0.27
C MET A 126 -3.42 -19.60 1.42
N ARG A 127 -4.27 -20.62 1.64
CA ARG A 127 -3.96 -21.69 2.60
C ARG A 127 -2.74 -22.50 2.18
N ARG A 128 -2.56 -22.76 0.88
CA ARG A 128 -1.33 -23.37 0.38
C ARG A 128 -0.11 -22.48 0.63
N ALA A 129 -0.22 -21.18 0.38
CA ALA A 129 0.85 -20.23 0.68
C ALA A 129 1.17 -20.15 2.18
N LEU A 130 0.17 -20.25 3.07
CA LEU A 130 0.36 -20.34 4.53
C LEU A 130 1.13 -21.61 4.94
N ALA A 131 0.81 -22.77 4.34
CA ALA A 131 1.57 -23.99 4.58
C ALA A 131 3.05 -23.87 4.16
N LEU A 132 3.35 -23.11 3.10
CA LEU A 132 4.71 -22.79 2.69
C LEU A 132 5.38 -21.78 3.64
N ALA A 133 4.63 -20.82 4.18
CA ALA A 133 5.12 -19.90 5.21
C ALA A 133 5.53 -20.65 6.50
N GLU A 134 4.74 -21.62 6.94
CA GLU A 134 5.09 -22.51 8.05
C GLU A 134 6.36 -23.33 7.77
N ARG A 135 6.55 -23.73 6.50
CA ARG A 135 7.76 -24.42 6.05
C ARG A 135 9.01 -23.55 6.20
N ALA A 136 8.95 -22.27 5.85
CA ALA A 136 10.04 -21.31 6.05
C ALA A 136 10.50 -21.25 7.52
N GLU A 137 9.56 -21.11 8.47
CA GLU A 137 9.91 -21.08 9.90
C GLU A 137 10.48 -22.42 10.37
N ARG A 138 9.86 -23.54 9.98
CA ARG A 138 10.23 -24.89 10.46
C ARG A 138 11.60 -25.36 9.92
N GLU A 139 11.89 -25.14 8.65
CA GLU A 139 13.06 -25.72 7.99
C GLU A 139 14.28 -24.79 8.01
N GLY A 140 14.08 -23.48 8.05
CA GLY A 140 15.17 -22.50 7.95
C GLY A 140 15.24 -21.48 9.07
N HIS A 141 14.32 -21.51 10.03
CA HIS A 141 14.12 -20.41 10.99
C HIS A 141 13.94 -19.04 10.30
N GLU A 142 13.41 -19.07 9.09
CA GLU A 142 13.21 -17.92 8.22
C GLU A 142 11.96 -17.14 8.62
N VAL A 143 11.84 -15.90 8.13
CA VAL A 143 10.60 -15.14 8.23
C VAL A 143 9.48 -15.94 7.53
N PRO A 144 8.33 -16.21 8.18
CA PRO A 144 7.29 -17.09 7.62
C PRO A 144 6.49 -16.37 6.54
N VAL A 145 7.03 -16.33 5.33
CA VAL A 145 6.35 -15.88 4.12
C VAL A 145 6.39 -17.01 3.11
N GLY A 146 5.23 -17.29 2.52
CA GLY A 146 5.04 -18.32 1.49
C GLY A 146 4.29 -17.75 0.31
N ALA A 147 4.56 -18.30 -0.88
CA ALA A 147 3.95 -17.88 -2.13
C ALA A 147 3.72 -19.06 -3.08
N VAL A 148 2.69 -18.94 -3.92
CA VAL A 148 2.33 -19.91 -4.97
C VAL A 148 2.01 -19.15 -6.25
N VAL A 149 2.52 -19.60 -7.39
CA VAL A 149 2.12 -19.13 -8.71
C VAL A 149 1.22 -20.17 -9.36
N VAL A 150 0.04 -19.73 -9.79
CA VAL A 150 -1.00 -20.57 -10.40
C VAL A 150 -1.26 -20.11 -11.82
N ALA A 151 -1.24 -21.03 -12.76
CA ALA A 151 -1.52 -20.79 -14.18
C ALA A 151 -3.03 -20.56 -14.43
N PRO A 152 -3.40 -20.00 -15.60
CA PRO A 152 -4.81 -19.72 -15.93
C PRO A 152 -5.75 -20.93 -15.89
N ASP A 153 -5.21 -22.14 -16.10
CA ASP A 153 -5.92 -23.41 -16.04
C ASP A 153 -6.14 -23.93 -14.60
N GLY A 154 -5.65 -23.20 -13.59
CA GLY A 154 -5.71 -23.58 -12.18
C GLY A 154 -4.54 -24.46 -11.72
N THR A 155 -3.57 -24.77 -12.59
CA THR A 155 -2.41 -25.60 -12.22
C THR A 155 -1.39 -24.78 -11.40
N PRO A 156 -0.94 -25.26 -10.22
CA PRO A 156 0.17 -24.62 -9.52
C PRO A 156 1.46 -24.89 -10.29
N VAL A 157 2.13 -23.82 -10.72
CA VAL A 157 3.33 -23.87 -11.57
C VAL A 157 4.61 -23.46 -10.85
N GLY A 158 4.51 -22.84 -9.67
CA GLY A 158 5.67 -22.59 -8.81
C GLY A 158 5.26 -22.37 -7.37
N GLU A 159 6.11 -22.81 -6.45
CA GLU A 159 5.94 -22.64 -5.01
C GLU A 159 7.20 -22.01 -4.42
N GLY A 160 7.03 -21.21 -3.38
CA GLY A 160 8.15 -20.51 -2.76
C GLY A 160 7.87 -20.20 -1.31
N TRP A 161 8.94 -20.13 -0.55
CA TRP A 161 8.94 -19.58 0.79
C TRP A 161 10.23 -18.80 0.98
N ASN A 162 10.27 -17.97 2.03
CA ASN A 162 11.44 -17.16 2.32
C ASN A 162 12.65 -18.05 2.64
N ARG A 163 13.82 -17.78 2.03
CA ARG A 163 15.05 -18.58 2.19
C ARG A 163 16.32 -17.72 2.26
N ASN A 164 16.21 -16.47 2.71
CA ASN A 164 17.33 -15.52 2.73
C ASN A 164 18.56 -16.02 3.50
N ILE A 165 18.34 -16.58 4.69
CA ILE A 165 19.39 -17.08 5.57
C ILE A 165 19.94 -18.39 5.00
N ALA A 166 19.07 -19.32 4.62
CA ALA A 166 19.44 -20.66 4.16
C ALA A 166 20.20 -20.66 2.83
N GLU A 167 19.86 -19.75 1.91
CA GLU A 167 20.53 -19.64 0.60
C GLU A 167 21.60 -18.54 0.55
N HIS A 168 21.79 -17.78 1.65
CA HIS A 168 22.63 -16.58 1.67
C HIS A 168 22.30 -15.58 0.53
N ASP A 169 21.05 -15.57 0.08
CA ASP A 169 20.56 -14.75 -1.04
C ASP A 169 19.58 -13.69 -0.48
N PRO A 170 19.95 -12.40 -0.48
CA PRO A 170 19.05 -11.33 -0.02
C PRO A 170 17.80 -11.19 -0.90
N SER A 171 17.80 -11.75 -2.12
CA SER A 171 16.65 -11.75 -3.04
C SER A 171 15.74 -12.97 -2.90
N ALA A 172 16.09 -13.97 -2.09
CA ALA A 172 15.33 -15.23 -1.92
C ALA A 172 14.07 -15.07 -1.06
N HIS A 173 13.24 -14.08 -1.42
CA HIS A 173 11.88 -13.93 -0.92
C HIS A 173 10.95 -14.96 -1.56
N ALA A 174 9.87 -15.30 -0.87
CA ALA A 174 8.91 -16.31 -1.32
C ALA A 174 8.41 -16.07 -2.76
N GLU A 175 8.08 -14.82 -3.10
CA GLU A 175 7.59 -14.44 -4.43
C GLU A 175 8.63 -14.67 -5.51
N ILE A 176 9.89 -14.33 -5.24
CA ILE A 176 11.00 -14.51 -6.17
C ILE A 176 11.26 -16.00 -6.39
N VAL A 177 11.29 -16.79 -5.32
CA VAL A 177 11.47 -18.25 -5.39
C VAL A 177 10.35 -18.89 -6.22
N ALA A 178 9.10 -18.57 -5.93
CA ALA A 178 7.94 -19.11 -6.65
C ALA A 178 7.93 -18.71 -8.13
N MET A 179 8.25 -17.46 -8.47
CA MET A 179 8.35 -17.02 -9.87
C MET A 179 9.53 -17.65 -10.61
N ARG A 180 10.67 -17.85 -9.95
CA ARG A 180 11.82 -18.57 -10.54
C ARG A 180 11.46 -20.02 -10.84
N GLU A 181 10.76 -20.71 -9.94
CA GLU A 181 10.26 -22.06 -10.18
C GLU A 181 9.26 -22.10 -11.34
N ALA A 182 8.26 -21.20 -11.33
CA ALA A 182 7.26 -21.10 -12.39
C ALA A 182 7.89 -20.86 -13.76
N GLY A 183 8.88 -19.96 -13.84
CA GLY A 183 9.57 -19.67 -15.09
C GLY A 183 10.36 -20.86 -15.63
N ARG A 184 10.99 -21.65 -14.75
CA ARG A 184 11.65 -22.91 -15.15
C ARG A 184 10.64 -23.94 -15.64
N ARG A 185 9.53 -24.13 -14.91
CA ARG A 185 8.51 -25.12 -15.24
C ARG A 185 7.77 -24.80 -16.54
N LEU A 186 7.53 -23.52 -16.82
CA LEU A 186 6.89 -23.04 -18.05
C LEU A 186 7.86 -22.81 -19.20
N GLY A 187 9.19 -22.88 -18.95
CA GLY A 187 10.21 -22.56 -19.95
C GLY A 187 10.16 -21.11 -20.43
N ASN A 188 9.64 -20.18 -19.61
CA ASN A 188 9.43 -18.78 -20.01
C ASN A 188 9.58 -17.83 -18.82
N HIS A 189 10.30 -16.72 -19.02
CA HIS A 189 10.42 -15.64 -18.03
C HIS A 189 9.14 -14.82 -17.87
N ARG A 190 8.23 -14.86 -18.86
CA ARG A 190 6.92 -14.21 -18.79
C ARG A 190 5.86 -15.22 -18.35
N LEU A 191 5.31 -14.99 -17.17
CA LEU A 191 4.28 -15.77 -16.50
C LEU A 191 2.89 -15.17 -16.81
N VAL A 192 2.61 -14.95 -18.10
CA VAL A 192 1.39 -14.27 -18.57
C VAL A 192 0.16 -15.02 -18.11
N GLY A 193 -0.84 -14.29 -17.62
CA GLY A 193 -2.09 -14.85 -17.12
C GLY A 193 -2.00 -15.54 -15.75
N CYS A 194 -0.79 -15.76 -15.22
CA CYS A 194 -0.62 -16.40 -13.92
C CYS A 194 -1.07 -15.47 -12.78
N THR A 195 -1.59 -16.08 -11.71
CA THR A 195 -1.88 -15.42 -10.44
C THR A 195 -0.82 -15.81 -9.40
N LEU A 196 -0.26 -14.84 -8.70
CA LEU A 196 0.64 -15.06 -7.57
C LEU A 196 -0.11 -14.85 -6.26
N TYR A 197 -0.10 -15.86 -5.40
CA TYR A 197 -0.63 -15.80 -4.04
C TYR A 197 0.54 -15.68 -3.06
N VAL A 198 0.49 -14.75 -2.10
CA VAL A 198 1.57 -14.58 -1.10
C VAL A 198 1.02 -14.19 0.27
N THR A 199 1.57 -14.73 1.35
CA THR A 199 1.00 -14.53 2.70
C THR A 199 1.17 -13.10 3.23
N LEU A 200 2.17 -12.36 2.75
CA LEU A 200 2.47 -10.98 3.13
C LEU A 200 2.47 -10.07 1.89
N GLU A 201 2.04 -8.82 2.05
CA GLU A 201 2.13 -7.82 0.99
C GLU A 201 3.55 -7.72 0.44
N PRO A 202 3.73 -7.76 -0.90
CA PRO A 202 5.05 -7.80 -1.49
C PRO A 202 5.81 -6.50 -1.29
N CYS A 203 7.12 -6.61 -1.05
CA CYS A 203 8.02 -5.46 -1.00
C CYS A 203 8.30 -4.91 -2.41
N ALA A 204 9.02 -3.78 -2.50
CA ALA A 204 9.31 -3.13 -3.78
C ALA A 204 10.05 -4.02 -4.79
N MET A 205 10.99 -4.85 -4.32
CA MET A 205 11.71 -5.83 -5.15
C MET A 205 10.74 -6.83 -5.77
N CYS A 206 9.89 -7.45 -4.95
CA CYS A 206 8.96 -8.48 -5.40
C CYS A 206 7.89 -7.90 -6.31
N ALA A 207 7.37 -6.71 -5.99
CA ALA A 207 6.43 -5.98 -6.83
C ALA A 207 6.99 -5.70 -8.23
N MET A 208 8.22 -5.18 -8.33
CA MET A 208 8.85 -4.95 -9.63
C MET A 208 9.15 -6.25 -10.39
N ALA A 209 9.54 -7.31 -9.68
CA ALA A 209 9.73 -8.62 -10.29
C ALA A 209 8.43 -9.17 -10.91
N MET A 210 7.28 -9.01 -10.25
CA MET A 210 5.97 -9.39 -10.81
C MET A 210 5.65 -8.63 -12.11
N ILE A 211 5.95 -7.33 -12.16
CA ILE A 211 5.75 -6.50 -13.36
C ILE A 211 6.64 -6.99 -14.51
N HIS A 212 7.91 -7.30 -14.23
CA HIS A 212 8.83 -7.86 -15.22
C HIS A 212 8.41 -9.25 -15.70
N ALA A 213 7.91 -10.09 -14.79
CA ALA A 213 7.40 -11.42 -15.08
C ALA A 213 6.03 -11.42 -15.76
N ARG A 214 5.35 -10.26 -15.90
CA ARG A 214 4.00 -10.16 -16.49
C ARG A 214 2.93 -10.96 -15.75
N ILE A 215 3.08 -11.10 -14.43
CA ILE A 215 2.04 -11.69 -13.56
C ILE A 215 0.74 -10.90 -13.75
N ALA A 216 -0.35 -11.58 -14.08
CA ALA A 216 -1.62 -10.91 -14.34
C ALA A 216 -2.24 -10.37 -13.06
N ARG A 217 -2.09 -11.11 -11.96
CA ARG A 217 -2.77 -10.84 -10.70
C ARG A 217 -1.92 -11.24 -9.51
N VAL A 218 -1.92 -10.43 -8.47
CA VAL A 218 -1.37 -10.77 -7.15
C VAL A 218 -2.47 -10.75 -6.11
N VAL A 219 -2.51 -11.81 -5.30
CA VAL A 219 -3.39 -11.93 -4.14
C VAL A 219 -2.51 -12.07 -2.90
N PHE A 220 -2.69 -11.19 -1.93
CA PHE A 220 -1.90 -11.24 -0.70
C PHE A 220 -2.72 -11.29 0.57
N GLY A 221 -2.12 -11.86 1.62
CA GLY A 221 -2.73 -11.99 2.93
C GLY A 221 -2.63 -10.73 3.77
N ALA A 222 -1.65 -10.70 4.68
CA ALA A 222 -1.43 -9.58 5.57
C ALA A 222 -0.81 -8.37 4.84
N PHE A 223 -1.17 -7.16 5.26
CA PHE A 223 -0.52 -5.93 4.80
C PHE A 223 0.83 -5.73 5.52
N ASP A 224 1.80 -5.16 4.82
CA ASP A 224 3.10 -4.81 5.39
C ASP A 224 3.23 -3.29 5.58
N ALA A 225 3.00 -2.83 6.80
CA ALA A 225 3.08 -1.42 7.17
C ALA A 225 4.51 -0.83 7.12
N LYS A 226 5.55 -1.66 6.99
CA LYS A 226 6.95 -1.20 6.98
C LYS A 226 7.55 -1.13 5.59
N THR A 227 7.23 -2.10 4.73
CA THR A 227 7.87 -2.22 3.41
C THR A 227 6.93 -2.54 2.25
N GLY A 228 5.63 -2.67 2.50
CA GLY A 228 4.65 -3.09 1.49
C GLY A 228 4.55 -2.13 0.32
N ALA A 229 4.55 -2.68 -0.90
CA ALA A 229 4.58 -1.93 -2.16
C ALA A 229 3.30 -2.07 -3.00
N ALA A 230 2.22 -2.61 -2.42
CA ALA A 230 0.91 -2.78 -3.05
C ALA A 230 -0.17 -1.89 -2.39
N GLY A 231 0.25 -0.79 -1.76
CA GLY A 231 -0.64 0.23 -1.17
C GLY A 231 -0.28 0.65 0.26
N SER A 232 0.57 -0.10 0.98
CA SER A 232 0.94 0.27 2.37
C SER A 232 1.94 1.42 2.44
N VAL A 233 3.17 1.19 1.96
CA VAL A 233 4.23 2.22 1.93
C VAL A 233 4.38 2.78 0.54
N PHE A 234 4.44 1.90 -0.45
CA PHE A 234 4.46 2.24 -1.87
C PHE A 234 3.23 1.65 -2.56
N ASP A 235 2.88 2.22 -3.72
CA ASP A 235 1.83 1.71 -4.59
C ASP A 235 2.41 1.49 -5.99
N LEU A 236 3.44 0.64 -6.06
CA LEU A 236 4.22 0.41 -7.28
C LEU A 236 3.42 -0.38 -8.30
N LEU A 237 2.73 -1.42 -7.86
CA LEU A 237 1.95 -2.29 -8.76
C LEU A 237 0.82 -1.54 -9.49
N ALA A 238 0.29 -0.47 -8.90
CA ALA A 238 -0.75 0.36 -9.50
C ALA A 238 -0.23 1.59 -10.27
N ASP A 239 1.09 1.81 -10.33
CA ASP A 239 1.65 3.00 -10.99
C ASP A 239 1.36 2.95 -12.50
N PRO A 240 0.66 3.96 -13.07
CA PRO A 240 0.23 3.94 -14.47
C PRO A 240 1.38 4.05 -15.47
N ARG A 241 2.61 4.36 -15.03
CA ARG A 241 3.80 4.43 -15.89
C ARG A 241 4.33 3.06 -16.28
N HIS A 242 3.92 1.99 -15.59
CA HIS A 242 4.32 0.64 -15.95
C HIS A 242 3.64 0.18 -17.24
N ASN A 243 4.38 -0.56 -18.05
CA ASN A 243 3.91 -1.13 -19.32
C ASN A 243 3.07 -2.41 -19.15
N HIS A 244 2.89 -2.88 -17.92
CA HIS A 244 2.08 -4.04 -17.55
C HIS A 244 1.30 -3.71 -16.29
N ARG A 245 0.02 -4.09 -16.26
CA ARG A 245 -0.88 -3.84 -15.14
C ARG A 245 -1.13 -5.15 -14.41
N VAL A 246 -0.89 -5.14 -13.11
CA VAL A 246 -1.15 -6.28 -12.22
C VAL A 246 -2.45 -6.00 -11.48
N GLU A 247 -3.42 -6.91 -11.54
CA GLU A 247 -4.59 -6.87 -10.66
C GLU A 247 -4.16 -7.17 -9.23
N ILE A 248 -4.61 -6.37 -8.26
CA ILE A 248 -4.19 -6.49 -6.86
C ILE A 248 -5.40 -6.84 -6.00
N ARG A 249 -5.30 -7.92 -5.22
CA ARG A 249 -6.25 -8.25 -4.16
C ARG A 249 -5.54 -8.51 -2.85
N GLY A 250 -5.62 -7.54 -1.93
CA GLY A 250 -5.11 -7.70 -0.57
C GLY A 250 -6.15 -8.22 0.42
N GLY A 251 -5.71 -8.80 1.51
CA GLY A 251 -6.53 -9.09 2.68
C GLY A 251 -7.10 -10.51 2.77
N VAL A 252 -6.70 -11.44 1.89
CA VAL A 252 -7.22 -12.82 1.91
C VAL A 252 -6.58 -13.59 3.05
N LEU A 253 -7.36 -14.05 4.04
CA LEU A 253 -6.83 -14.68 5.27
C LEU A 253 -5.79 -13.81 6.00
N ALA A 254 -5.97 -12.48 5.97
CA ALA A 254 -5.00 -11.52 6.52
C ALA A 254 -4.72 -11.71 8.02
N GLU A 255 -5.74 -12.08 8.80
CA GLU A 255 -5.59 -12.32 10.24
C GLU A 255 -4.70 -13.54 10.50
N GLU A 256 -4.94 -14.64 9.80
CA GLU A 256 -4.13 -15.87 9.91
C GLU A 256 -2.66 -15.59 9.52
N ALA A 257 -2.45 -14.95 8.35
CA ALA A 257 -1.13 -14.60 7.87
C ALA A 257 -0.39 -13.61 8.79
N GLY A 258 -1.10 -12.58 9.27
CA GLY A 258 -0.55 -11.56 10.17
C GLY A 258 -0.20 -12.13 11.54
N ARG A 259 -1.01 -13.06 12.06
CA ARG A 259 -0.74 -13.77 13.31
C ARG A 259 0.48 -14.66 13.19
N CYS A 260 0.63 -15.40 12.08
CA CYS A 260 1.82 -16.22 11.81
C CYS A 260 3.11 -15.37 11.89
N LEU A 261 3.17 -14.26 11.14
CA LEU A 261 4.32 -13.35 11.14
C LEU A 261 4.60 -12.73 12.51
N THR A 262 3.53 -12.31 13.21
CA THR A 262 3.66 -11.70 14.53
C THR A 262 4.18 -12.69 15.57
N ASN A 263 3.68 -13.93 15.53
CA ASN A 263 4.10 -15.01 16.43
C ASN A 263 5.56 -15.41 16.21
N TYR A 264 6.04 -15.46 14.97
CA TYR A 264 7.46 -15.64 14.66
C TYR A 264 8.34 -14.59 15.34
N PHE A 265 8.04 -13.30 15.16
CA PHE A 265 8.84 -12.24 15.78
C PHE A 265 8.68 -12.18 17.31
N ARG A 266 7.51 -12.54 17.86
CA ARG A 266 7.33 -12.67 19.31
C ARG A 266 8.23 -13.78 19.87
N ARG A 267 8.23 -14.96 19.25
CA ARG A 267 9.11 -16.08 19.61
C ARG A 267 10.58 -15.68 19.55
N LYS A 268 11.03 -15.03 18.48
CA LYS A 268 12.41 -14.52 18.33
C LYS A 268 12.82 -13.53 19.43
N ARG A 269 11.86 -12.84 20.06
CA ARG A 269 12.07 -11.90 21.17
C ARG A 269 11.77 -12.51 22.55
N GLY A 270 11.50 -13.81 22.65
CA GLY A 270 11.12 -14.47 23.91
C GLY A 270 9.77 -14.02 24.48
N LYS A 271 8.84 -13.55 23.64
CA LYS A 271 7.50 -13.09 24.06
C LYS A 271 6.45 -14.19 23.85
N PRO A 272 5.38 -14.24 24.66
CA PRO A 272 4.27 -15.17 24.45
C PRO A 272 3.59 -14.94 23.10
N LEU A 273 3.01 -16.01 22.54
CA LEU A 273 2.27 -15.97 21.27
C LEU A 273 0.93 -15.22 21.43
N LEU A 274 0.40 -14.71 20.32
CA LEU A 274 -0.95 -14.14 20.22
C LEU A 274 -1.98 -15.26 20.06
#